data_AF-A0A3R7PFC0-F1
#
_entry.id   AF-A0A3R7PFC0-F1
#
_cell.length_a   1.000
_cell.length_b   1.000
_cell.length_c   1.000
_cell.angle_alpha   90.00
_cell.angle_beta   90.00
_cell.angle_gamma   90.00
#
_symmetry.space_group_name_H-M   'P 1'
#
loop_
_entity.id
_entity.type
_entity.pdbx_description
1 polymer ?
#
loop_
_entity_poly.entity_id
_entity_poly.type
_entity_poly.pdbx_seq_one_letter_code
_entity_poly.pdbx_strand_id
1 'polypeptide(L)'
;MSDLRHTEKGFRWSSCSVEQFHHFLNGDTATCLYNLPHEDESLPRVLPGKLLSLDAQCRKDRGTSACFKDDRVCAQLFCFDASSGYCVSYRPAAEGSDCGNGKICSNGRCVYDNGNSISDFDVHRSGEHYLFESTQIKPVYTDPPSSTTPEPPTSSTTAR
;
A
#
# COMPACT_ATOMS: atom_id res chain seq x y z
N MET A 1 -11.88 -14.08 1.37
CA MET A 1 -11.19 -14.77 2.48
C MET A 1 -11.15 -16.26 2.20
N SER A 2 -10.00 -16.81 1.81
CA SER A 2 -9.86 -18.25 1.50
C SER A 2 -8.89 -18.91 2.45
N ASP A 3 -9.14 -20.17 2.79
CA ASP A 3 -8.17 -21.03 3.47
C ASP A 3 -6.99 -21.40 2.57
N LEU A 4 -7.14 -21.29 1.24
CA LEU A 4 -6.06 -21.58 0.30
C LEU A 4 -5.23 -20.31 0.02
N ARG A 5 -4.22 -20.08 0.87
CA ARG A 5 -3.33 -18.89 0.79
C ARG A 5 -2.07 -19.10 -0.05
N HIS A 6 -1.98 -20.22 -0.76
CA HIS A 6 -0.79 -20.65 -1.50
C HIS A 6 -0.66 -20.07 -2.91
N THR A 7 -1.35 -18.97 -3.21
CA THR A 7 -1.30 -18.31 -4.52
C THR A 7 -1.37 -16.79 -4.33
N GLU A 8 -1.06 -16.04 -5.38
CA GLU A 8 -1.22 -14.58 -5.44
C GLU A 8 -2.64 -14.10 -5.09
N LYS A 9 -3.67 -14.96 -5.26
CA LYS A 9 -5.05 -14.62 -4.87
C LYS A 9 -5.20 -14.48 -3.36
N GLY A 10 -4.30 -15.07 -2.57
CA GLY A 10 -4.27 -14.95 -1.11
C GLY A 10 -3.94 -13.53 -0.62
N PHE A 11 -3.43 -12.66 -1.49
CA PHE A 11 -3.03 -11.29 -1.16
C PHE A 11 -4.12 -10.25 -1.48
N ARG A 12 -5.31 -10.69 -1.92
CA ARG A 12 -6.39 -9.80 -2.34
C ARG A 12 -7.72 -10.20 -1.71
N TRP A 13 -8.56 -9.20 -1.45
CA TRP A 13 -9.95 -9.42 -1.09
C TRP A 13 -10.74 -9.86 -2.32
N SER A 14 -11.66 -10.82 -2.15
CA SER A 14 -12.65 -11.14 -3.18
C SER A 14 -13.74 -10.07 -3.22
N SER A 15 -14.48 -9.98 -4.33
CA SER A 15 -15.62 -9.05 -4.46
C SER A 15 -16.61 -9.21 -3.32
N CYS A 16 -16.98 -10.45 -2.97
CA CYS A 16 -17.86 -10.74 -1.85
C CYS A 16 -17.31 -10.22 -0.50
N SER A 17 -16.00 -10.34 -0.24
CA SER A 17 -15.41 -9.77 0.99
C SER A 17 -15.48 -8.25 1.00
N VAL A 18 -15.23 -7.60 -0.15
CA VAL A 18 -15.33 -6.14 -0.29
C VAL A 18 -16.78 -5.67 -0.08
N GLU A 19 -17.75 -6.31 -0.71
CA GLU A 19 -19.17 -6.02 -0.53
C GLU A 19 -19.61 -6.18 0.93
N GLN A 20 -19.15 -7.24 1.61
CA GLN A 20 -19.46 -7.46 3.02
C GLN A 20 -18.83 -6.40 3.93
N PHE A 21 -17.62 -5.92 3.62
CA PHE A 21 -17.01 -4.80 4.33
C PHE A 21 -17.84 -3.53 4.18
N HIS A 22 -18.30 -3.21 2.96
CA HIS A 22 -19.18 -2.07 2.74
C HIS A 22 -20.50 -2.19 3.52
N HIS A 23 -21.12 -3.37 3.50
CA HIS A 23 -22.32 -3.63 4.26
C HIS A 23 -22.12 -3.43 5.77
N PHE A 24 -21.02 -3.97 6.32
CA PHE A 24 -20.73 -3.85 7.75
C PHE A 24 -20.44 -2.40 8.16
N LEU A 25 -19.57 -1.71 7.41
CA LEU A 25 -19.21 -0.32 7.72
C LEU A 25 -20.41 0.61 7.60
N ASN A 26 -21.34 0.38 6.69
CA ASN A 26 -22.56 1.18 6.60
C ASN A 26 -23.63 0.85 7.67
N GLY A 27 -23.37 -0.12 8.55
CA GLY A 27 -24.27 -0.50 9.64
C GLY A 27 -23.98 0.23 10.95
N ASP A 28 -24.99 0.31 11.81
CA ASP A 28 -24.91 1.02 13.10
C ASP A 28 -23.88 0.41 14.09
N THR A 29 -23.51 -0.85 13.89
CA THR A 29 -22.56 -1.58 14.75
C THR A 29 -21.09 -1.20 14.51
N ALA A 30 -20.77 -0.55 13.39
CA ALA A 30 -19.40 -0.12 13.06
C ALA A 30 -19.05 1.27 13.61
N THR A 31 -20.01 1.95 14.28
CA THR A 31 -19.85 3.34 14.76
C THR A 31 -18.69 3.54 15.72
N CYS A 32 -18.24 2.50 16.42
CA CYS A 32 -17.07 2.54 17.30
C CYS A 32 -15.72 2.65 16.57
N LEU A 33 -15.69 2.57 15.23
CA LEU A 33 -14.48 2.72 14.42
C LEU A 33 -14.30 4.13 13.86
N TYR A 34 -15.23 5.05 14.13
CA TYR A 34 -15.24 6.40 13.54
C TYR A 34 -14.52 7.46 14.37
N ASN A 35 -14.06 7.12 15.57
CA ASN A 35 -13.19 8.00 16.32
C ASN A 35 -11.76 7.95 15.77
N LEU A 36 -11.02 9.05 15.94
CA LEU A 36 -9.58 9.03 15.75
C LEU A 36 -8.92 8.13 16.82
N PRO A 37 -7.82 7.44 16.49
CA PRO A 37 -6.99 6.77 17.50
C PRO A 37 -6.43 7.80 18.49
N HIS A 38 -6.20 7.36 19.73
CA HIS A 38 -5.65 8.21 20.79
C HIS A 38 -4.13 8.35 20.73
N GLU A 39 -3.45 7.44 20.05
CA GLU A 39 -1.99 7.44 19.91
C GLU A 39 -1.59 7.82 18.49
N ASP A 40 -0.70 8.81 18.37
CA ASP A 40 -0.12 9.29 17.12
C ASP A 40 1.17 8.54 16.74
N GLU A 41 1.45 7.38 17.35
CA GLU A 41 2.66 6.63 17.04
C GLU A 41 2.54 6.00 15.64
N SER A 42 3.27 6.57 14.68
CA SER A 42 3.29 6.08 13.32
C SER A 42 3.94 4.70 13.28
N LEU A 43 3.25 3.73 12.66
CA LEU A 43 3.83 2.42 12.42
C LEU A 43 5.02 2.53 11.43
N PRO A 44 6.09 1.73 11.62
CA PRO A 44 7.21 1.70 10.70
C PRO A 44 6.76 1.42 9.26
N ARG A 45 7.21 2.25 8.31
CA ARG A 45 6.92 2.07 6.87
C ARG A 45 7.88 1.13 6.15
N VAL A 46 8.63 0.34 6.91
CA VAL A 46 9.59 -0.63 6.37
C VAL A 46 8.86 -1.96 6.17
N LEU A 47 9.04 -2.56 4.99
CA LEU A 47 8.45 -3.86 4.70
C LEU A 47 9.02 -4.94 5.64
N PRO A 48 8.18 -5.81 6.22
CA PRO A 48 8.60 -6.77 7.24
C PRO A 48 9.68 -7.75 6.73
N GLY A 49 9.66 -8.13 5.45
CA GLY A 49 10.67 -8.99 4.84
C GLY A 49 12.04 -8.34 4.67
N LYS A 50 12.14 -7.00 4.75
CA LYS A 50 13.42 -6.29 4.84
C LYS A 50 14.03 -6.35 6.24
N LEU A 51 13.18 -6.56 7.27
CA LEU A 51 13.60 -6.67 8.67
C LEU A 51 13.85 -8.13 9.09
N LEU A 52 13.18 -9.08 8.44
CA LEU A 52 13.20 -10.50 8.78
C LEU A 52 13.56 -11.34 7.56
N SER A 53 14.75 -11.94 7.56
CA SER A 53 15.15 -12.90 6.54
C SER A 53 14.23 -14.13 6.50
N LEU A 54 14.23 -14.86 5.39
CA LEU A 54 13.44 -16.10 5.24
C LEU A 54 13.71 -17.10 6.38
N ASP A 55 14.97 -17.24 6.79
CA ASP A 55 15.34 -18.11 7.92
C ASP A 55 14.82 -17.58 9.25
N ALA A 56 14.82 -16.26 9.46
CA ALA A 56 14.27 -15.66 10.67
C ALA A 56 12.74 -15.84 10.76
N GLN A 57 12.04 -15.78 9.61
CA GLN A 57 10.62 -16.07 9.52
C GLN A 57 10.32 -17.53 9.89
N CYS A 58 11.06 -18.49 9.34
CA CYS A 58 10.92 -19.90 9.70
C CYS A 58 11.30 -20.18 11.16
N ARG A 59 12.31 -19.49 11.70
CA ARG A 59 12.71 -19.62 13.11
C ARG A 59 11.61 -19.14 14.04
N LYS A 60 10.92 -18.05 13.69
CA LYS A 60 9.80 -17.53 14.48
C LYS A 60 8.60 -18.48 14.49
N ASP A 61 8.40 -19.25 13.42
CA ASP A 61 7.25 -20.15 13.29
C ASP A 61 7.47 -21.54 13.86
N ARG A 62 8.66 -22.09 13.62
CA ARG A 62 8.99 -23.50 13.88
C ARG A 62 10.33 -23.70 14.55
N GLY A 63 11.12 -22.64 14.75
CA GLY A 63 12.48 -22.76 15.25
C GLY A 63 13.49 -23.29 14.23
N THR A 64 13.13 -23.32 12.95
CA THR A 64 13.94 -23.93 11.87
C THR A 64 14.33 -22.92 10.78
N SER A 65 15.01 -23.38 9.72
CA SER A 65 15.45 -22.56 8.58
C SER A 65 14.55 -22.73 7.36
N ALA A 66 14.65 -21.80 6.42
CA ALA A 66 14.00 -21.90 5.13
C ALA A 66 14.68 -22.93 4.24
N CYS A 67 13.90 -23.75 3.54
CA CYS A 67 14.43 -24.78 2.63
C CYS A 67 14.82 -24.22 1.27
N PHE A 68 14.05 -23.23 0.79
CA PHE A 68 14.23 -22.60 -0.52
C PHE A 68 14.31 -21.09 -0.36
N LYS A 69 15.01 -20.42 -1.28
CA LYS A 69 15.23 -18.97 -1.29
C LYS A 69 15.10 -18.39 -2.70
N ASP A 70 14.20 -18.99 -3.48
CA ASP A 70 13.89 -18.59 -4.85
C ASP A 70 12.51 -17.91 -4.92
N ASP A 71 12.05 -17.59 -6.13
CA ASP A 71 10.80 -16.90 -6.40
C ASP A 71 9.55 -17.55 -5.77
N ARG A 72 9.56 -18.86 -5.53
CA ARG A 72 8.43 -19.60 -4.95
C ARG A 72 8.12 -19.17 -3.52
N VAL A 73 9.12 -18.66 -2.79
CA VAL A 73 8.95 -18.25 -1.39
C VAL A 73 7.91 -17.14 -1.24
N CYS A 74 7.70 -16.34 -2.28
CA CYS A 74 6.76 -15.23 -2.25
C CYS A 74 5.30 -15.69 -2.12
N ALA A 75 4.93 -16.84 -2.69
CA ALA A 75 3.60 -17.43 -2.51
C ALA A 75 3.59 -18.50 -1.42
N GLN A 76 4.71 -19.19 -1.20
CA GLN A 76 4.83 -20.33 -0.29
C GLN A 76 6.23 -20.40 0.33
N LEU A 77 6.35 -19.98 1.59
CA LEU A 77 7.59 -20.14 2.34
C LEU A 77 7.64 -21.54 2.96
N PHE A 78 8.59 -22.36 2.49
CA PHE A 78 8.84 -23.69 3.01
C PHE A 78 9.88 -23.65 4.13
N CYS A 79 9.47 -24.05 5.32
CA CYS A 79 10.33 -24.20 6.48
C CYS A 79 10.63 -25.68 6.71
N PHE A 80 11.86 -26.00 7.12
CA PHE A 80 12.19 -27.35 7.55
C PHE A 80 11.40 -27.68 8.81
N ASP A 81 10.90 -28.89 8.95
CA ASP A 81 10.27 -29.35 10.18
C ASP A 81 11.08 -30.51 10.75
N ALA A 82 11.71 -30.28 11.90
CA ALA A 82 12.58 -31.27 12.52
C ALA A 82 11.82 -32.52 13.00
N SER A 83 10.52 -32.41 13.23
CA SER A 83 9.69 -33.54 13.68
C SER A 83 9.37 -34.51 12.54
N SER A 84 9.08 -33.99 11.35
CA SER A 84 8.77 -34.79 10.16
C SER A 84 9.98 -35.07 9.27
N GLY A 85 11.03 -34.24 9.34
CA GLY A 85 12.20 -34.29 8.47
C GLY A 85 11.97 -33.71 7.08
N TYR A 86 10.82 -33.07 6.83
CA TYR A 86 10.43 -32.54 5.52
C TYR A 86 10.27 -31.02 5.53
N CYS A 87 10.28 -30.44 4.33
CA CYS A 87 10.00 -29.02 4.12
C CYS A 87 8.49 -28.80 3.94
N VAL A 88 7.90 -27.97 4.79
CA VAL A 88 6.46 -27.72 4.84
C VAL A 88 6.17 -26.23 4.71
N SER A 89 5.13 -25.87 3.96
CA SER A 89 4.72 -24.48 3.72
C SER A 89 3.36 -24.21 4.35
N TYR A 90 3.26 -23.13 5.12
CA TYR A 90 2.01 -22.70 5.79
C TYR A 90 1.56 -21.31 5.37
N ARG A 91 2.50 -20.46 4.98
CA ARG A 91 2.22 -19.08 4.57
C ARG A 91 3.27 -18.60 3.57
N PRO A 92 2.97 -17.56 2.78
CA PRO A 92 3.97 -16.87 1.98
C PRO A 92 5.06 -16.21 2.85
N ALA A 93 6.20 -15.90 2.23
CA ALA A 93 7.19 -15.01 2.82
C ALA A 93 6.61 -13.61 3.02
N ALA A 94 7.13 -12.90 4.02
CA ALA A 94 6.74 -11.52 4.30
C ALA A 94 7.03 -10.60 3.10
N GLU A 95 6.17 -9.61 2.87
CA GLU A 95 6.39 -8.59 1.83
C GLU A 95 7.76 -7.93 2.02
N GLY A 96 8.49 -7.73 0.92
CA GLY A 96 9.86 -7.20 0.92
C GLY A 96 10.96 -8.24 1.14
N SER A 97 10.64 -9.51 1.36
CA SER A 97 11.65 -10.57 1.52
C SER A 97 12.46 -10.77 0.24
N ASP A 98 13.76 -11.01 0.37
CA ASP A 98 14.63 -11.36 -0.77
C ASP A 98 14.20 -12.71 -1.37
N CYS A 99 13.99 -12.73 -2.69
CA CYS A 99 13.64 -13.93 -3.47
C CYS A 99 14.67 -14.24 -4.58
N GLY A 100 15.87 -13.68 -4.45
CA GLY A 100 17.01 -13.86 -5.34
C GLY A 100 17.14 -12.75 -6.40
N ASN A 101 18.35 -12.62 -6.96
CA ASN A 101 18.66 -11.70 -8.08
C ASN A 101 18.31 -10.22 -7.82
N GLY A 102 18.43 -9.75 -6.58
CA GLY A 102 18.07 -8.37 -6.21
C GLY A 102 16.57 -8.07 -6.32
N LYS A 103 15.72 -9.11 -6.29
CA LYS A 103 14.27 -9.00 -6.31
C LYS A 103 13.71 -9.23 -4.91
N ILE A 104 12.50 -8.72 -4.71
CA ILE A 104 11.75 -8.85 -3.48
C ILE A 104 10.37 -9.47 -3.72
N CYS A 105 9.82 -10.09 -2.67
CA CYS A 105 8.46 -10.55 -2.67
C CYS A 105 7.49 -9.36 -2.56
N SER A 106 6.62 -9.22 -3.55
CA SER A 106 5.47 -8.32 -3.50
C SER A 106 4.21 -9.00 -4.03
N ASN A 107 3.12 -9.00 -3.25
CA ASN A 107 1.83 -9.58 -3.61
C ASN A 107 1.94 -11.02 -4.15
N GLY A 108 2.78 -11.84 -3.51
CA GLY A 108 2.99 -13.23 -3.89
C GLY A 108 3.91 -13.45 -5.10
N ARG A 109 4.54 -12.42 -5.64
CA ARG A 109 5.44 -12.50 -6.80
C ARG A 109 6.84 -11.98 -6.48
N CYS A 110 7.84 -12.53 -7.16
CA CYS A 110 9.23 -12.08 -7.07
C CYS A 110 9.50 -10.98 -8.11
N VAL A 111 9.52 -9.72 -7.67
CA VAL A 111 9.62 -8.53 -8.53
C VAL A 111 10.88 -7.72 -8.20
N TYR A 112 11.36 -6.91 -9.14
CA TYR A 112 12.49 -6.02 -8.83
C TYR A 112 12.10 -5.02 -7.75
N ASP A 113 13.07 -4.69 -6.91
CA ASP A 113 12.91 -3.66 -5.88
C ASP A 113 12.77 -2.30 -6.56
N ASN A 114 11.52 -1.89 -6.81
CA ASN A 114 11.19 -0.57 -7.28
C ASN A 114 11.36 0.38 -6.09
N GLY A 115 12.61 0.74 -5.76
CA GLY A 115 13.03 1.56 -4.63
C GLY A 115 12.46 3.00 -4.59
N ASN A 116 11.31 3.25 -5.21
CA ASN A 116 10.52 4.45 -5.12
C ASN A 116 9.41 4.32 -4.07
N SER A 117 9.71 3.68 -2.93
CA SER A 117 8.93 3.95 -1.72
C SER A 117 9.20 5.41 -1.37
N ILE A 118 8.24 6.27 -1.63
CA ILE A 118 8.23 7.66 -1.17
C ILE A 118 8.59 7.62 0.32
N SER A 119 9.83 7.98 0.65
CA SER A 119 10.23 8.29 2.02
C SER A 119 9.48 9.55 2.42
N ASP A 120 8.87 9.55 3.61
CA ASP A 120 8.01 10.62 4.14
C ASP A 120 8.71 11.96 4.42
N PHE A 121 9.58 12.45 3.54
CA PHE A 121 9.97 13.87 3.54
C PHE A 121 9.00 14.76 2.75
N ASP A 122 8.09 14.19 1.95
CA ASP A 122 7.19 14.96 1.06
C ASP A 122 5.73 15.11 1.55
N VAL A 123 5.34 14.58 2.72
CA VAL A 123 3.92 14.65 3.16
C VAL A 123 3.63 15.81 4.13
N HIS A 124 4.65 16.52 4.64
CA HIS A 124 4.44 17.64 5.57
C HIS A 124 4.85 19.02 5.05
N ARG A 125 5.10 19.19 3.74
CA ARG A 125 5.37 20.52 3.19
C ARG A 125 4.55 20.82 1.95
N SER A 126 3.46 21.56 2.20
CA SER A 126 2.80 22.53 1.34
C SER A 126 2.20 22.01 0.03
N GLY A 127 0.88 22.22 -0.10
CA GLY A 127 0.28 22.41 -1.41
C GLY A 127 1.05 23.46 -2.19
N GLU A 128 1.64 23.05 -3.29
CA GLU A 128 2.09 23.86 -4.42
C GLU A 128 2.43 22.88 -5.56
N HIS A 129 1.70 23.00 -6.66
CA HIS A 129 1.89 22.21 -7.88
C HIS A 129 3.21 22.62 -8.54
N TYR A 130 4.18 21.70 -8.65
CA TYR A 130 5.30 21.85 -9.59
C TYR A 130 5.45 20.58 -10.44
N LEU A 131 5.20 20.73 -11.74
CA LEU A 131 5.67 19.80 -12.77
C LEU A 131 7.17 20.04 -12.95
N PHE A 132 7.98 19.00 -12.81
CA PHE A 132 9.41 19.08 -13.09
C PHE A 132 9.73 18.33 -14.39
N GLU A 133 9.73 19.07 -15.50
CA GLU A 133 10.36 18.63 -16.74
C GLU A 133 11.81 19.13 -16.72
N SER A 134 12.77 18.22 -16.94
CA SER A 134 14.20 18.54 -16.90
C SER A 134 14.56 19.44 -18.07
N THR A 135 14.76 20.74 -17.83
CA THR A 135 15.88 21.60 -18.32
C THR A 135 15.52 23.09 -18.23
N GLN A 136 16.08 23.77 -17.21
CA GLN A 136 16.54 25.18 -17.17
C GLN A 136 15.66 26.37 -17.68
N ILE A 137 15.66 27.46 -16.88
CA ILE A 137 15.60 28.92 -17.19
C ILE A 137 14.31 29.75 -16.85
N LYS A 138 14.46 30.57 -15.78
CA LYS A 138 13.90 31.90 -15.39
C LYS A 138 12.40 32.09 -15.00
N PRO A 139 12.11 32.89 -13.95
CA PRO A 139 10.75 33.26 -13.57
C PRO A 139 10.21 34.43 -14.42
N VAL A 140 8.99 34.25 -14.93
CA VAL A 140 8.17 35.31 -15.53
C VAL A 140 7.13 35.73 -14.48
N TYR A 141 7.07 37.02 -14.14
CA TYR A 141 6.07 37.57 -13.23
C TYR A 141 4.83 37.97 -14.03
N THR A 142 3.67 37.41 -13.69
CA THR A 142 2.37 37.88 -14.21
C THR A 142 1.48 38.25 -13.03
N ASP A 143 1.11 39.53 -12.96
CA ASP A 143 0.20 40.09 -11.97
C ASP A 143 -1.24 39.51 -12.08
N PRO A 144 -2.00 39.45 -10.98
CA PRO A 144 -3.38 38.95 -10.99
C PRO A 144 -4.38 40.02 -11.48
N PRO A 145 -5.43 39.66 -12.24
CA PRO A 145 -6.47 40.61 -12.61
C PRO A 145 -7.52 40.77 -11.48
N SER A 146 -7.80 42.04 -11.19
CA SER A 146 -8.78 42.53 -10.23
C SER A 146 -10.24 42.21 -10.64
N SER A 147 -11.08 41.94 -9.65
CA SER A 147 -12.52 41.72 -9.73
C SER A 147 -13.29 42.98 -10.12
N THR A 148 -14.25 42.89 -11.04
CA THR A 148 -15.31 43.92 -11.19
C THR A 148 -16.65 43.28 -11.56
N THR A 149 -17.63 43.52 -10.69
CA THR A 149 -19.06 43.18 -10.77
C THR A 149 -19.79 43.99 -11.85
N PRO A 150 -20.88 43.47 -12.45
CA PRO A 150 -21.97 44.33 -12.94
C PRO A 150 -23.38 44.00 -12.42
N GLU A 151 -24.17 45.07 -12.26
CA GLU A 151 -25.56 45.23 -11.80
C GLU A 151 -26.67 44.60 -12.71
N PRO A 152 -27.94 44.52 -12.24
CA PRO A 152 -29.03 43.80 -12.90
C PRO A 152 -29.84 44.67 -13.89
N PRO A 153 -30.52 44.08 -14.89
CA PRO A 153 -31.41 44.84 -15.78
C PRO A 153 -32.87 44.89 -15.30
N THR A 154 -33.46 46.08 -15.42
CA THR A 154 -34.86 46.47 -15.20
C THR A 154 -35.79 46.03 -16.35
N SER A 155 -37.06 45.81 -16.02
CA SER A 155 -38.16 45.49 -16.94
C SER A 155 -38.77 46.73 -17.61
N SER A 156 -39.15 46.62 -18.89
CA SER A 156 -40.23 47.45 -19.49
C SER A 156 -40.77 46.86 -20.81
N THR A 157 -42.09 46.67 -20.83
CA THR A 157 -43.02 46.38 -21.93
C THR A 157 -43.00 47.41 -23.07
N THR A 158 -43.26 47.02 -24.33
CA THR A 158 -44.15 47.74 -25.29
C THR A 158 -44.56 46.83 -26.48
N ALA A 159 -45.80 47.03 -26.92
CA ALA A 159 -46.57 46.32 -27.94
C ALA A 159 -46.13 46.54 -29.40
N ARG A 160 -46.49 45.58 -30.27
CA ARG A 160 -47.06 45.85 -31.60
C ARG A 160 -47.95 44.71 -32.05
#